data_AF-A0A957A4A6-F1
#
_entry.id   AF-A0A957A4A6-F1
#
_cell.length_a   1.000
_cell.length_b   1.000
_cell.length_c   1.000
_cell.angle_alpha   90.00
_cell.angle_beta   90.00
_cell.angle_gamma   90.00
#
_symmetry.space_group_name_H-M   'P 1'
#
loop_
_entity.id
_entity.type
_entity.pdbx_description
1 polymer ?
#
loop_
_entity_poly.entity_id
_entity_poly.type
_entity_poly.pdbx_seq_one_letter_code
_entity_poly.pdbx_strand_id
1 'polypeptide(L)'
;MPAEFLVDRPQPADLLQKHFGYRDFRPLQQEVIDHVLAGRDAVVLMPTGGGKSLCYQVPALALDGLTLVISPLIALMKDQVQALQANGIAAAYLNSSLSPEEERAVKRQLADGSLKLLYVSPETVLGPSFFHTLPHLPLSLIAIDEAHCVSSWGHHFRP
;
A
#
# COMPACT_ATOMS: atom_id res chain seq x y z
N MET A 1 29.20 3.62 4.15
CA MET A 1 28.05 4.18 4.89
C MET A 1 27.71 3.19 5.99
N PRO A 2 27.78 3.57 7.28
CA PRO A 2 27.83 2.64 8.40
C PRO A 2 26.46 2.04 8.75
N ALA A 3 26.52 0.89 9.41
CA ALA A 3 25.43 0.00 9.80
C ALA A 3 24.69 0.50 11.06
N GLU A 4 23.83 1.52 10.93
CA GLU A 4 23.12 2.14 12.07
C GLU A 4 21.59 2.22 11.94
N PHE A 5 20.93 1.24 11.31
CA PHE A 5 19.48 1.07 11.42
C PHE A 5 19.09 -0.41 11.44
N LEU A 6 19.60 -1.16 12.43
CA LEU A 6 18.91 -2.36 12.90
C LEU A 6 17.78 -1.92 13.84
N VAL A 7 16.76 -1.27 13.28
CA VAL A 7 15.44 -1.31 13.90
C VAL A 7 15.07 -2.79 13.92
N ASP A 8 14.72 -3.31 15.11
CA ASP A 8 14.21 -4.68 15.28
C ASP A 8 12.86 -4.78 14.56
N ARG A 9 12.93 -4.90 13.24
CA ARG A 9 11.76 -4.99 12.37
C ARG A 9 11.23 -6.42 12.46
N PRO A 10 9.91 -6.59 12.55
CA PRO A 10 9.32 -7.92 12.55
C PRO A 10 9.73 -8.66 11.28
N GLN A 11 10.07 -9.95 11.42
CA GLN A 11 10.49 -10.74 10.28
C GLN A 11 9.30 -10.89 9.29
N PRO A 12 9.54 -10.77 7.98
CA PRO A 12 8.47 -10.90 6.99
C PRO A 12 7.67 -12.19 7.10
N ALA A 13 8.34 -13.31 7.42
CA ALA A 13 7.69 -14.61 7.60
C ALA A 13 6.72 -14.62 8.81
N ASP A 14 7.09 -13.97 9.91
CA ASP A 14 6.22 -13.87 11.09
C ASP A 14 4.97 -13.04 10.78
N LEU A 15 5.13 -11.95 10.03
CA LEU A 15 4.01 -11.13 9.57
C LEU A 15 3.09 -11.89 8.61
N LEU A 16 3.69 -12.64 7.67
CA LEU A 16 2.97 -13.49 6.73
C LEU A 16 2.10 -14.50 7.47
N GLN A 17 2.67 -15.21 8.45
CA GLN A 17 1.95 -16.19 9.24
C GLN A 17 0.88 -15.53 10.12
N LYS A 18 1.25 -14.48 10.85
CA LYS A 18 0.36 -13.83 11.83
C LYS A 18 -0.88 -13.22 11.18
N HIS A 19 -0.71 -12.51 10.07
CA HIS A 19 -1.80 -11.74 9.47
C HIS A 19 -2.46 -12.44 8.28
N PHE A 20 -1.73 -13.26 7.53
CA PHE A 20 -2.26 -13.88 6.30
C PHE A 20 -2.41 -15.40 6.40
N GLY A 21 -1.91 -16.02 7.47
CA GLY A 21 -2.05 -17.45 7.73
C GLY A 21 -1.20 -18.35 6.81
N TYR A 22 -0.31 -17.77 5.99
CA TYR A 22 0.57 -18.54 5.12
C TYR A 22 1.89 -18.86 5.82
N ARG A 23 2.42 -20.06 5.60
CA ARG A 23 3.70 -20.51 6.17
C ARG A 23 4.90 -20.07 5.35
N ASP A 24 4.74 -20.07 4.04
CA ASP A 24 5.83 -19.85 3.09
C ASP A 24 5.41 -18.82 2.04
N PHE A 25 6.38 -18.01 1.62
CA PHE A 25 6.21 -17.14 0.47
C PHE A 25 6.16 -17.96 -0.83
N ARG A 26 5.36 -17.49 -1.77
CA ARG A 26 5.40 -17.98 -3.15
C ARG A 26 6.69 -17.50 -3.84
N PRO A 27 7.10 -18.13 -4.95
CA PRO A 27 8.26 -17.70 -5.71
C PRO A 27 8.26 -16.19 -5.98
N LEU A 28 9.44 -15.57 -5.88
CA LEU A 28 9.71 -14.13 -6.05
C LEU A 28 9.16 -13.21 -4.96
N GLN A 29 8.18 -13.61 -4.14
CA GLN A 29 7.63 -12.71 -3.12
C GLN A 29 8.67 -12.29 -2.08
N GLN A 30 9.40 -13.25 -1.50
CA GLN A 30 10.43 -12.98 -0.51
C GLN A 30 11.51 -12.04 -1.08
N GLU A 31 11.99 -12.31 -2.29
CA GLU A 31 13.01 -11.49 -2.95
C GLU A 31 12.55 -10.04 -3.13
N VAL A 32 11.32 -9.84 -3.59
CA VAL A 32 10.73 -8.49 -3.73
C VAL A 32 10.58 -7.81 -2.38
N ILE A 33 10.09 -8.53 -1.37
CA ILE A 33 9.88 -8.01 -0.02
C ILE A 33 11.21 -7.56 0.59
N ASP A 34 12.24 -8.40 0.52
CA ASP A 34 13.59 -8.06 1.02
C ASP A 34 14.19 -6.88 0.24
N HIS A 35 13.90 -6.78 -1.06
CA HIS A 35 14.34 -5.66 -1.87
C HIS A 35 13.73 -4.33 -1.43
N VAL A 36 12.42 -4.32 -1.22
CA VAL A 36 11.67 -3.15 -0.74
C VAL A 36 12.07 -2.80 0.69
N LEU A 37 12.22 -3.78 1.58
CA LEU A 37 12.64 -3.55 2.97
C LEU A 37 14.07 -3.04 3.10
N ALA A 38 14.91 -3.25 2.09
CA ALA A 38 16.22 -2.62 1.99
C ALA A 38 16.18 -1.17 1.46
N GLY A 39 14.99 -0.59 1.25
CA GLY A 39 14.80 0.78 0.80
C GLY A 39 15.07 0.99 -0.69
N ARG A 40 14.90 -0.06 -1.50
CA ARG A 40 15.14 -0.01 -2.95
C ARG A 40 13.83 -0.11 -3.73
N ASP A 41 13.79 0.60 -4.86
CA ASP A 41 12.66 0.57 -5.79
C ASP A 41 12.59 -0.77 -6.54
N ALA A 42 11.38 -1.24 -6.83
CA ALA A 42 11.16 -2.49 -7.55
C ALA A 42 10.05 -2.36 -8.59
N VAL A 43 10.26 -2.97 -9.76
CA VAL A 43 9.21 -3.24 -10.75
C VAL A 43 8.89 -4.73 -10.68
N VAL A 44 7.65 -5.05 -10.31
CA VAL A 44 7.23 -6.42 -10.01
C VAL A 44 6.32 -6.94 -11.10
N LEU A 45 6.82 -7.89 -11.90
CA LEU A 45 6.04 -8.58 -12.92
C LEU A 45 5.71 -10.00 -12.44
N MET A 46 4.46 -10.20 -12.00
CA MET A 46 3.94 -11.51 -11.61
C MET A 46 2.56 -11.72 -12.25
N PRO A 47 2.15 -12.97 -12.54
CA PRO A 47 0.82 -13.25 -13.06
C PRO A 47 -0.29 -12.86 -12.07
N THR A 48 -1.51 -12.72 -12.57
CA THR A 48 -2.71 -12.58 -11.72
C THR A 48 -2.82 -13.79 -10.79
N GLY A 49 -3.24 -13.56 -9.55
CA GLY A 49 -3.27 -14.59 -8.52
C GLY A 49 -1.87 -15.00 -8.00
N GLY A 50 -0.77 -14.45 -8.52
CA GLY A 50 0.60 -14.69 -8.04
C GLY A 50 0.89 -14.14 -6.65
N GLY A 51 -0.05 -13.40 -6.05
CA GLY A 51 0.11 -12.82 -4.71
C GLY A 51 0.93 -11.52 -4.69
N LYS A 52 0.83 -10.70 -5.75
CA LYS A 52 1.52 -9.41 -5.86
C LYS A 52 1.24 -8.47 -4.68
N SER A 53 0.03 -8.51 -4.13
CA SER A 53 -0.37 -7.63 -3.03
C SER A 53 0.48 -7.84 -1.78
N LEU A 54 0.87 -9.09 -1.48
CA LEU A 54 1.76 -9.40 -0.36
C LEU A 54 3.13 -8.73 -0.50
N CYS A 55 3.60 -8.46 -1.72
CA CYS A 55 4.88 -7.81 -1.98
C CYS A 55 4.93 -6.35 -1.52
N TYR A 56 3.79 -5.71 -1.24
CA TYR A 56 3.75 -4.38 -0.61
C TYR A 56 3.00 -4.38 0.72
N GLN A 57 2.08 -5.33 0.96
CA GLN A 57 1.35 -5.45 2.23
C GLN A 57 2.25 -5.95 3.36
N VAL A 58 3.13 -6.94 3.12
CA VAL A 58 4.06 -7.40 4.15
C VAL A 58 5.10 -6.32 4.48
N PRO A 59 5.75 -5.64 3.51
CA PRO A 59 6.62 -4.51 3.81
C PRO A 59 5.91 -3.38 4.53
N ALA A 60 4.64 -3.09 4.19
CA ALA A 60 3.87 -2.11 4.93
C ALA A 60 3.92 -2.40 6.42
N LEU A 61 3.56 -3.63 6.84
CA LEU A 61 3.54 -4.04 8.25
C LEU A 61 4.91 -4.02 8.96
N ALA A 62 6.01 -4.15 8.22
CA ALA A 62 7.35 -4.17 8.78
C ALA A 62 8.03 -2.79 8.87
N LEU A 63 7.57 -1.82 8.09
CA LEU A 63 8.09 -0.44 8.11
C LEU A 63 7.29 0.41 9.11
N ASP A 64 7.87 1.49 9.61
CA ASP A 64 7.12 2.50 10.37
C ASP A 64 6.49 3.53 9.42
N GLY A 65 5.25 3.92 9.67
CA GLY A 65 4.52 4.88 8.84
C GLY A 65 3.43 4.27 7.93
N LEU A 66 2.94 5.06 7.00
CA LEU A 66 1.84 4.74 6.10
C LEU A 66 2.37 4.14 4.79
N THR A 67 1.72 3.08 4.30
CA THR A 67 1.88 2.64 2.91
C THR A 67 0.73 3.18 2.06
N LEU A 68 1.05 3.92 1.00
CA LEU A 68 0.09 4.40 0.03
C LEU A 68 0.03 3.44 -1.17
N VAL A 69 -1.14 2.89 -1.46
CA VAL A 69 -1.36 2.00 -2.62
C VAL A 69 -2.23 2.73 -3.64
N ILE A 70 -1.65 3.09 -4.78
CA ILE A 70 -2.38 3.72 -5.88
C ILE A 70 -2.89 2.62 -6.79
N SER A 71 -4.22 2.50 -6.95
CA SER A 71 -4.84 1.45 -7.78
C SER A 71 -6.03 2.00 -8.58
N PRO A 72 -6.17 1.66 -9.88
CA PRO A 72 -7.31 2.11 -10.68
C PRO A 72 -8.60 1.33 -10.39
N LEU A 73 -8.51 0.17 -9.75
CA LEU A 73 -9.63 -0.77 -9.64
C LEU A 73 -10.40 -0.56 -8.33
N ILE A 74 -11.35 0.39 -8.32
CA ILE A 74 -12.16 0.75 -7.13
C ILE A 74 -12.80 -0.47 -6.45
N ALA A 75 -13.38 -1.39 -7.22
CA ALA A 75 -14.00 -2.60 -6.68
C ALA A 75 -12.96 -3.47 -5.94
N LEU A 76 -11.78 -3.65 -6.52
CA LEU A 76 -10.70 -4.42 -5.92
C LEU A 76 -10.12 -3.73 -4.68
N MET A 77 -10.05 -2.39 -4.64
CA MET A 77 -9.62 -1.65 -3.45
C MET A 77 -10.50 -1.99 -2.25
N LYS A 78 -11.82 -2.04 -2.44
CA LYS A 78 -12.76 -2.38 -1.37
C LYS A 78 -12.51 -3.80 -0.85
N ASP A 79 -12.38 -4.78 -1.74
CA ASP A 79 -12.15 -6.18 -1.37
C ASP A 79 -10.80 -6.34 -0.63
N GLN A 80 -9.75 -5.65 -1.09
CA GLN A 80 -8.43 -5.67 -0.43
C GLN A 80 -8.48 -5.06 0.96
N VAL A 81 -9.13 -3.90 1.13
CA VAL A 81 -9.26 -3.24 2.44
C VAL A 81 -10.09 -4.09 3.40
N GLN A 82 -11.20 -4.68 2.95
CA GLN A 82 -12.00 -5.58 3.78
C GLN A 82 -11.20 -6.80 4.24
N ALA A 83 -10.41 -7.41 3.34
CA ALA A 83 -9.53 -8.52 3.70
C ALA A 83 -8.45 -8.12 4.72
N LEU A 84 -7.82 -6.95 4.55
CA LEU A 84 -6.82 -6.43 5.48
C LEU A 84 -7.43 -6.16 6.86
N GLN A 85 -8.61 -5.53 6.91
CA GLN A 85 -9.32 -5.25 8.16
C GLN A 85 -9.73 -6.55 8.88
N ALA A 86 -10.20 -7.56 8.14
CA ALA A 86 -10.50 -8.88 8.69
C ALA A 86 -9.26 -9.57 9.30
N ASN A 87 -8.07 -9.24 8.79
CA ASN A 87 -6.77 -9.70 9.29
C ASN A 87 -6.19 -8.81 10.41
N GLY A 88 -7.00 -7.89 10.95
CA GLY A 88 -6.61 -6.97 12.02
C GLY A 88 -5.63 -5.88 11.58
N ILE A 89 -5.54 -5.59 10.28
CA ILE A 89 -4.66 -4.56 9.73
C ILE A 89 -5.47 -3.28 9.51
N ALA A 90 -4.98 -2.16 10.07
CA ALA A 90 -5.58 -0.84 9.88
C ALA A 90 -5.40 -0.37 8.43
N ALA A 91 -6.43 -0.57 7.62
CA ALA A 91 -6.45 -0.19 6.22
C ALA A 91 -7.72 0.59 5.88
N ALA A 92 -7.61 1.53 4.96
CA ALA A 92 -8.73 2.26 4.39
C ALA A 92 -8.55 2.46 2.88
N TYR A 93 -9.60 2.92 2.20
CA TYR A 93 -9.50 3.42 0.84
C TYR A 93 -10.05 4.84 0.71
N LEU A 94 -9.60 5.58 -0.31
CA LEU A 94 -10.13 6.86 -0.75
C LEU A 94 -10.34 6.85 -2.26
N ASN A 95 -11.59 7.02 -2.68
CA ASN A 95 -12.00 7.15 -4.07
C ASN A 95 -13.37 7.86 -4.15
N SER A 96 -13.86 8.08 -5.36
CA SER A 96 -15.11 8.80 -5.63
C SER A 96 -16.40 8.07 -5.18
N SER A 97 -16.31 6.81 -4.74
CA SER A 97 -17.48 6.05 -4.29
C SER A 97 -17.85 6.31 -2.82
N LEU A 98 -16.95 6.95 -2.05
CA LEU A 98 -17.21 7.25 -0.64
C LEU A 98 -18.19 8.39 -0.48
N SER A 99 -19.06 8.25 0.53
CA SER A 99 -19.83 9.36 1.05
C SER A 99 -18.92 10.39 1.77
N PRO A 100 -19.37 11.64 1.91
CA PRO A 100 -18.60 12.66 2.64
C PRO A 100 -18.32 12.30 4.11
N GLU A 101 -19.14 11.45 4.72
CA GLU A 101 -18.91 10.99 6.10
C GLU A 101 -17.78 9.96 6.17
N GLU A 102 -17.79 8.97 5.28
CA GLU A 102 -16.74 7.96 5.18
C GLU A 102 -15.40 8.61 4.84
N GLU A 103 -15.38 9.55 3.89
CA GLU A 103 -14.16 10.29 3.53
C GLU A 103 -13.58 11.05 4.73
N ARG A 104 -14.43 11.72 5.52
CA ARG A 104 -14.00 12.39 6.76
C ARG A 104 -13.47 11.41 7.80
N ALA A 105 -14.06 10.21 7.91
CA ALA A 105 -13.57 9.19 8.82
C ALA A 105 -12.16 8.71 8.43
N VAL A 106 -11.91 8.49 7.14
CA VAL A 106 -10.58 8.12 6.64
C VAL A 106 -9.57 9.25 6.85
N LYS A 107 -9.95 10.50 6.57
CA LYS A 107 -9.09 11.67 6.81
C LYS A 107 -8.70 11.84 8.27
N ARG A 108 -9.59 11.53 9.21
CA ARG A 108 -9.27 11.51 10.65
C ARG A 108 -8.21 10.46 10.98
N GLN A 109 -8.38 9.24 10.47
CA GLN A 109 -7.42 8.15 10.68
C GLN A 109 -6.06 8.40 10.01
N LEU A 110 -6.02 9.17 8.92
CA LEU A 110 -4.77 9.67 8.34
C LEU A 110 -4.10 10.71 9.23
N ALA A 111 -4.87 11.64 9.77
CA ALA A 111 -4.35 12.73 10.60
C ALA A 111 -3.83 12.26 11.96
N ASP A 112 -4.44 11.23 12.55
CA ASP A 112 -4.00 10.64 13.82
C ASP A 112 -2.93 9.53 13.66
N GLY A 113 -2.59 9.16 12.41
CA GLY A 113 -1.57 8.16 12.11
C GLY A 113 -1.98 6.71 12.42
N SER A 114 -3.28 6.43 12.61
CA SER A 114 -3.77 5.08 12.90
C SER A 114 -3.81 4.14 11.68
N LEU A 115 -3.72 4.68 10.46
CA LEU A 115 -3.69 3.86 9.24
C LEU A 115 -2.30 3.31 8.93
N LYS A 116 -2.30 2.03 8.56
CA LYS A 116 -1.12 1.33 8.08
C LYS A 116 -1.07 1.25 6.55
N LEU A 117 -2.23 1.06 5.92
CA LEU A 117 -2.37 1.09 4.46
C LEU A 117 -3.51 2.02 4.04
N LEU A 118 -3.27 2.82 3.02
CA LEU A 118 -4.30 3.58 2.33
C LEU A 118 -4.30 3.21 0.85
N TYR A 119 -5.40 2.66 0.37
CA TYR A 119 -5.65 2.51 -1.06
C TYR A 119 -6.24 3.82 -1.60
N VAL A 120 -5.71 4.37 -2.69
CA VAL A 120 -6.21 5.61 -3.30
C VAL A 120 -6.36 5.45 -4.81
N SER A 121 -7.40 6.03 -5.39
CA SER A 121 -7.52 6.08 -6.86
C SER A 121 -6.56 7.13 -7.45
N PRO A 122 -6.08 6.97 -8.70
CA PRO A 122 -5.23 7.97 -9.35
C PRO A 122 -5.85 9.37 -9.37
N GLU A 123 -7.14 9.49 -9.64
CA GLU A 123 -7.85 10.77 -9.70
C GLU A 123 -7.90 11.44 -8.32
N THR A 124 -8.04 10.63 -7.26
CA THR A 124 -8.12 11.15 -5.89
C THR A 124 -6.76 11.63 -5.40
N VAL A 125 -5.68 10.89 -5.68
CA VAL A 125 -4.32 11.27 -5.24
C VAL A 125 -3.84 12.55 -5.94
N LEU A 126 -4.26 12.76 -7.19
CA LEU A 126 -3.94 13.96 -7.99
C LEU A 126 -4.86 15.15 -7.67
N GLY A 127 -5.96 14.92 -6.95
CA GLY A 127 -6.87 15.98 -6.53
C GLY A 127 -6.15 16.98 -5.60
N PRO A 128 -6.39 18.30 -5.74
CA PRO A 128 -5.66 19.32 -4.97
C PRO A 128 -5.68 19.08 -3.46
N SER A 129 -6.83 18.66 -2.91
CA SER A 129 -6.97 18.41 -1.48
C SER A 129 -6.02 17.32 -0.97
N PHE A 130 -5.87 16.22 -1.70
CA PHE A 130 -5.00 15.13 -1.27
C PHE A 130 -3.54 15.43 -1.58
N PHE A 131 -3.27 16.03 -2.75
CA PHE A 131 -1.92 16.39 -3.17
C PHE A 131 -1.23 17.35 -2.18
N HIS A 132 -1.96 18.29 -1.58
CA HIS A 132 -1.42 19.16 -0.52
C HIS A 132 -1.22 18.45 0.83
N THR A 133 -1.93 17.35 1.08
CA THR A 133 -1.80 16.57 2.32
C THR A 133 -0.63 15.60 2.26
N LEU A 134 -0.34 15.08 1.07
CA LEU A 134 0.65 14.02 0.82
C LEU A 134 2.05 14.30 1.45
N PRO A 135 2.62 15.52 1.37
CA PRO A 135 3.94 15.81 1.95
C PRO A 135 3.98 15.76 3.49
N HIS A 136 2.83 15.79 4.14
CA HIS A 136 2.70 15.79 5.60
C HIS A 136 2.41 14.40 6.16
N LEU A 137 2.16 13.40 5.31
CA LEU A 137 1.94 12.02 5.75
C LEU A 137 3.28 11.32 6.01
N PRO A 138 3.38 10.50 7.06
CA PRO A 138 4.58 9.71 7.34
C PRO A 138 4.67 8.52 6.38
N LEU A 139 4.91 8.77 5.08
CA LEU A 139 4.96 7.73 4.07
C LEU A 139 6.21 6.86 4.23
N SER A 140 5.98 5.55 4.23
CA SER A 140 7.02 4.52 4.34
C SER A 140 7.23 3.77 3.03
N LEU A 141 6.17 3.67 2.22
CA LEU A 141 6.16 3.00 0.92
C LEU A 141 5.04 3.57 0.05
N ILE A 142 5.31 3.71 -1.25
CA ILE A 142 4.28 3.93 -2.27
C ILE A 142 4.28 2.74 -3.21
N ALA A 143 3.13 2.09 -3.36
CA ALA A 143 2.92 0.99 -4.30
C ALA A 143 1.97 1.45 -5.40
N ILE A 144 2.34 1.21 -6.66
CA ILE A 144 1.49 1.47 -7.83
C ILE A 144 1.00 0.12 -8.34
N ASP A 145 -0.27 -0.18 -8.08
CA ASP A 145 -0.92 -1.39 -8.56
C ASP A 145 -1.45 -1.19 -9.98
N GLU A 146 -1.47 -2.28 -10.75
CA GLU A 146 -1.76 -2.25 -12.19
C GLU A 146 -0.94 -1.19 -12.94
N ALA A 147 0.36 -1.09 -12.64
CA ALA A 147 1.26 -0.06 -13.19
C ALA A 147 1.30 -0.01 -14.73
N HIS A 148 0.90 -1.08 -15.42
CA HIS A 148 0.73 -1.07 -16.87
C HIS A 148 -0.31 -0.04 -17.34
N CYS A 149 -1.27 0.30 -16.48
CA CYS A 149 -2.28 1.33 -16.73
C CYS A 149 -1.67 2.75 -16.77
N VAL A 150 -0.45 2.96 -16.26
CA VAL A 150 0.22 4.28 -16.29
C VAL A 150 0.40 4.80 -17.71
N SER A 151 0.65 3.93 -18.70
CA SER A 151 0.77 4.34 -20.11
C SER A 151 -0.58 4.80 -20.69
N SER A 152 -1.67 4.13 -20.30
CA SER A 152 -3.04 4.50 -20.66
C SER A 152 -3.53 5.73 -19.89
N TRP A 153 -3.07 5.90 -18.64
CA TRP A 153 -3.27 7.12 -17.87
C TRP A 153 -2.56 8.24 -18.59
N GLY A 154 -1.31 8.12 -19.00
CA GLY A 154 -0.54 9.12 -19.77
C GLY A 154 -1.27 9.75 -20.98
N HIS A 155 -2.14 9.02 -21.67
CA HIS A 155 -2.94 9.54 -22.79
C HIS A 155 -4.23 10.27 -22.37
N HIS A 156 -4.79 9.97 -21.19
CA HIS A 156 -5.88 10.72 -20.54
C HIS A 156 -5.37 11.74 -19.49
N PHE A 157 -4.09 11.64 -19.12
CA PHE A 157 -3.35 12.43 -18.17
C PHE A 157 -2.74 13.58 -18.96
N ARG A 158 -3.53 14.63 -19.13
CA ARG A 158 -2.99 15.86 -19.71
C ARG A 158 -2.16 16.58 -18.65
N PRO A 159 -0.95 17.06 -19.02
CA PRO A 159 -0.10 17.87 -18.14
C PRO A 159 -0.77 19.20 -17.74
#